data_AF-A0A970JSR8-F1
#
_entry.id   AF-A0A970JSR8-F1
#
_cell.length_a   1.000
_cell.length_b   1.000
_cell.length_c   1.000
_cell.angle_alpha   90.00
_cell.angle_beta   90.00
_cell.angle_gamma   90.00
#
_symmetry.space_group_name_H-M   'P 1'
#
loop_
_entity.id
_entity.type
_entity.pdbx_description
1 polymer ?
#
loop_
_entity_poly.entity_id
_entity_poly.type
_entity_poly.pdbx_seq_one_letter_code
_entity_poly.pdbx_strand_id
1 'polypeptide(L)'
;MTKLRWQSARRRVRQPASPPEKGVNPWPWTRYLFLVILFLTLLIVITAMMIEKRVSPALHAWAETRAVNLAGQAIHAAVEKAMTADMNPDELAATIVDDGGRIQAIKYNTSEINRISAAAALMVLEHLTDLGTERFTIPLGQFFGLDFLSGFGPGIPLRVVPAGAVAVTPVSSFISAGINQTIHRLYLDIQVEMRIVVPLAAATHPVTARIPIVEDIIVGAVPSWYFAPSGLVGGFEQYADFSGSQQQIEFRLNEP
;
A
#
# COMPACT_ATOMS: atom_id res chain seq x y z
N MET A 1 -45.42 -124.61 5.00
CA MET A 1 -44.25 -123.93 5.59
C MET A 1 -43.77 -122.88 4.61
N THR A 2 -44.17 -121.62 4.81
CA THR A 2 -44.06 -120.55 3.82
C THR A 2 -43.33 -119.38 4.49
N LYS A 3 -42.10 -119.08 4.05
CA LYS A 3 -41.26 -118.02 4.62
C LYS A 3 -41.69 -116.66 4.07
N LEU A 4 -42.37 -115.85 4.89
CA LEU A 4 -42.55 -114.41 4.63
C LEU A 4 -41.23 -113.68 4.92
N ARG A 5 -40.61 -113.14 3.87
CA ARG A 5 -39.49 -112.19 3.97
C ARG A 5 -40.05 -110.79 4.11
N TRP A 6 -39.93 -110.23 5.31
CA TRP A 6 -40.14 -108.81 5.59
C TRP A 6 -38.92 -108.02 5.08
N GLN A 7 -39.10 -107.09 4.14
CA GLN A 7 -38.10 -106.07 3.80
C GLN A 7 -38.61 -104.72 4.26
N SER A 8 -37.97 -104.20 5.31
CA SER A 8 -38.23 -102.90 5.92
C SER A 8 -38.01 -101.76 4.91
N ALA A 9 -39.06 -100.99 4.62
CA ALA A 9 -38.96 -99.73 3.92
C ALA A 9 -38.16 -98.72 4.77
N ARG A 10 -36.92 -98.43 4.40
CA ARG A 10 -36.13 -97.35 5.01
C ARG A 10 -36.74 -96.01 4.61
N ARG A 11 -37.45 -95.36 5.54
CA ARG A 11 -37.79 -93.93 5.44
C ARG A 11 -36.49 -93.14 5.36
N ARG A 12 -36.17 -92.58 4.20
CA ARG A 12 -35.14 -91.55 4.09
C ARG A 12 -35.66 -90.28 4.75
N VAL A 13 -35.01 -89.89 5.83
CA VAL A 13 -35.18 -88.60 6.49
C VAL A 13 -34.93 -87.50 5.45
N ARG A 14 -35.91 -86.62 5.22
CA ARG A 14 -35.70 -85.39 4.44
C ARG A 14 -34.67 -84.55 5.19
N GLN A 15 -33.50 -84.31 4.59
CA GLN A 15 -32.59 -83.26 5.05
C GLN A 15 -33.30 -81.90 4.88
N PRO A 16 -33.23 -80.99 5.86
CA PRO A 16 -33.70 -79.63 5.66
C PRO A 16 -32.83 -78.98 4.59
N ALA A 17 -33.45 -78.26 3.65
CA ALA A 17 -32.76 -77.51 2.62
C ALA A 17 -31.76 -76.53 3.28
N SER A 18 -30.52 -76.51 2.80
CA SER A 18 -29.56 -75.48 3.19
C SER A 18 -30.11 -74.10 2.80
N PRO A 19 -30.00 -73.08 3.66
CA PRO A 19 -30.44 -71.74 3.31
C PRO A 19 -29.61 -71.23 2.12
N PRO A 20 -30.20 -70.43 1.22
CA PRO A 20 -29.46 -69.88 0.08
C PRO A 20 -28.28 -69.06 0.62
N GLU A 21 -27.07 -69.37 0.18
CA GLU A 21 -25.90 -68.52 0.40
C GLU A 21 -26.23 -67.14 -0.19
N LYS A 22 -26.45 -66.15 0.68
CA LYS A 22 -26.52 -64.76 0.27
C LYS A 22 -25.14 -64.41 -0.26
N GLY A 23 -25.00 -64.38 -1.58
CA GLY A 23 -23.81 -63.89 -2.25
C GLY A 23 -23.48 -62.50 -1.70
N VAL A 24 -22.49 -62.45 -0.81
CA VAL A 24 -21.94 -61.18 -0.31
C VAL A 24 -21.23 -60.58 -1.52
N ASN A 25 -21.90 -59.63 -2.16
CA ASN A 25 -21.44 -58.97 -3.37
C ASN A 25 -19.99 -58.48 -3.14
N PRO A 26 -18.98 -59.00 -3.87
CA PRO A 26 -17.57 -58.84 -3.50
C PRO A 26 -17.05 -57.42 -3.70
N TRP A 27 -17.86 -56.55 -4.31
CA TRP A 27 -17.54 -55.15 -4.51
C TRP A 27 -18.76 -54.26 -4.22
N PRO A 28 -18.85 -53.70 -3.01
CA PRO A 28 -19.94 -52.80 -2.68
C PRO A 28 -19.74 -51.46 -3.38
N TRP A 29 -20.82 -50.92 -3.95
CA TRP A 29 -21.00 -49.53 -4.39
C TRP A 29 -20.37 -48.48 -3.45
N THR A 30 -20.20 -48.82 -2.17
CA THR A 30 -19.49 -48.01 -1.17
C THR A 30 -18.03 -47.70 -1.53
N ARG A 31 -17.31 -48.56 -2.27
CA ARG A 31 -15.94 -48.28 -2.75
C ARG A 31 -15.92 -47.21 -3.84
N TYR A 32 -16.89 -47.24 -4.75
CA TYR A 32 -17.06 -46.19 -5.77
C TYR A 32 -17.50 -44.87 -5.13
N LEU A 33 -18.42 -44.93 -4.16
CA LEU A 33 -18.83 -43.76 -3.39
C LEU A 33 -17.65 -43.13 -2.64
N PHE A 34 -16.81 -43.95 -2.02
CA PHE A 34 -15.58 -43.49 -1.36
C PHE A 34 -14.62 -42.81 -2.34
N LEU A 35 -14.39 -43.39 -3.52
CA LEU A 35 -13.53 -42.80 -4.55
C LEU A 35 -14.09 -41.47 -5.09
N VAL A 36 -15.41 -41.37 -5.25
CA VAL A 36 -16.08 -40.12 -5.68
C VAL A 36 -15.95 -39.03 -4.62
N ILE A 37 -16.15 -39.37 -3.33
CA ILE A 37 -15.95 -38.43 -2.23
C ILE A 37 -14.48 -38.01 -2.16
N LEU A 38 -13.54 -38.95 -2.25
CA LEU A 38 -12.11 -38.65 -2.26
C LEU A 38 -11.76 -37.69 -3.42
N PHE A 39 -12.26 -37.97 -4.62
CA PHE A 39 -12.06 -37.10 -5.78
C PHE A 39 -12.64 -35.70 -5.58
N LEU A 40 -13.87 -35.59 -5.04
CA LEU A 40 -14.50 -34.31 -4.70
C LEU A 40 -13.70 -33.54 -3.66
N THR A 41 -13.22 -34.21 -2.60
CA THR A 41 -12.38 -33.56 -1.57
C THR A 41 -11.06 -33.08 -2.17
N LEU A 42 -10.42 -33.89 -3.03
CA LEU A 42 -9.19 -33.51 -3.72
C LEU A 42 -9.42 -32.32 -4.65
N LEU A 43 -10.53 -32.31 -5.39
CA LEU A 43 -10.92 -31.20 -6.27
C LEU A 43 -11.13 -29.89 -5.48
N ILE A 44 -11.83 -29.96 -4.34
CA ILE A 44 -12.03 -28.81 -3.44
C ILE A 44 -10.70 -28.28 -2.92
N VAL A 45 -9.80 -29.16 -2.48
CA VAL A 45 -8.47 -28.78 -1.97
C VAL A 45 -7.64 -28.11 -3.08
N ILE A 46 -7.59 -28.69 -4.28
CA ILE A 46 -6.85 -28.11 -5.42
C ILE A 46 -7.41 -26.74 -5.80
N THR A 47 -8.73 -26.60 -5.81
CA THR A 47 -9.39 -25.34 -6.15
C THR A 47 -9.12 -24.28 -5.08
N ALA A 48 -9.19 -24.63 -3.79
CA ALA A 48 -8.83 -23.75 -2.69
C ALA A 48 -7.36 -23.28 -2.79
N MET A 49 -6.42 -24.19 -3.08
CA MET A 49 -5.01 -23.85 -3.28
C MET A 49 -4.79 -22.93 -4.49
N MET A 50 -5.54 -23.12 -5.58
CA MET A 50 -5.47 -22.22 -6.75
C MET A 50 -6.01 -20.83 -6.44
N ILE A 51 -7.10 -20.74 -5.68
CA ILE A 51 -7.69 -19.47 -5.25
C ILE A 51 -6.69 -18.73 -4.37
N GLU A 52 -6.10 -19.38 -3.37
CA GLU A 52 -5.12 -18.78 -2.48
C GLU A 52 -3.94 -18.18 -3.26
N LYS A 53 -3.36 -18.94 -4.19
CA LYS A 53 -2.22 -18.48 -5.01
C LYS A 53 -2.57 -17.33 -5.96
N ARG A 54 -3.83 -17.17 -6.38
CA ARG A 54 -4.27 -16.10 -7.28
C ARG A 54 -4.74 -14.85 -6.53
N VAL A 55 -5.44 -15.04 -5.41
CA VAL A 55 -6.07 -13.95 -4.65
C VAL A 55 -5.06 -13.27 -3.73
N SER A 56 -4.15 -14.01 -3.08
CA SER A 56 -3.15 -13.44 -2.17
C SER A 56 -2.34 -12.29 -2.81
N PRO A 57 -1.67 -12.44 -3.97
CA PRO A 57 -0.86 -11.36 -4.54
C PRO A 57 -1.70 -10.12 -4.93
N ALA A 58 -2.91 -10.32 -5.44
CA ALA A 58 -3.82 -9.23 -5.77
C ALA A 58 -4.29 -8.47 -4.51
N LEU A 59 -4.60 -9.22 -3.44
CA LEU A 59 -4.97 -8.64 -2.15
C LEU A 59 -3.82 -7.83 -1.53
N HIS A 60 -2.58 -8.32 -1.62
CA HIS A 60 -1.41 -7.63 -1.09
C HIS A 60 -1.13 -6.31 -1.81
N ALA A 61 -1.07 -6.31 -3.14
CA ALA A 61 -0.81 -5.09 -3.92
C ALA A 61 -1.90 -4.03 -3.69
N TRP A 62 -3.15 -4.47 -3.58
CA TRP A 62 -4.26 -3.57 -3.26
C TRP A 62 -4.16 -3.02 -1.83
N ALA A 63 -3.86 -3.88 -0.85
CA ALA A 63 -3.73 -3.50 0.56
C ALA A 63 -2.57 -2.52 0.77
N GLU A 64 -1.45 -2.75 0.07
CA GLU A 64 -0.33 -1.82 -0.05
C GLU A 64 -0.80 -0.46 -0.54
N THR A 65 -1.42 -0.40 -1.70
CA THR A 65 -1.90 0.87 -2.28
C THR A 65 -2.86 1.59 -1.34
N ARG A 66 -3.80 0.86 -0.72
CA ARG A 66 -4.75 1.45 0.23
C ARG A 66 -4.06 1.98 1.48
N ALA A 67 -3.12 1.23 2.03
CA ALA A 67 -2.37 1.63 3.21
C ALA A 67 -1.51 2.88 2.94
N VAL A 68 -0.80 2.91 1.81
CA VAL A 68 -0.01 4.09 1.39
C VAL A 68 -0.90 5.32 1.28
N ASN A 69 -2.07 5.19 0.66
CA ASN A 69 -3.03 6.30 0.54
C ASN A 69 -3.56 6.78 1.89
N LEU A 70 -3.97 5.87 2.78
CA LEU A 70 -4.46 6.21 4.12
C LEU A 70 -3.36 6.88 4.96
N ALA A 71 -2.15 6.31 4.94
CA ALA A 71 -1.00 6.85 5.64
C ALA A 71 -0.64 8.24 5.10
N GLY A 72 -0.61 8.42 3.78
CA GLY A 72 -0.37 9.72 3.15
C GLY A 72 -1.37 10.78 3.58
N GLN A 73 -2.67 10.46 3.58
CA GLN A 73 -3.72 11.37 4.04
C GLN A 73 -3.55 11.75 5.53
N ALA A 74 -3.26 10.78 6.39
CA ALA A 74 -3.00 11.06 7.81
C ALA A 74 -1.73 11.89 8.02
N ILE A 75 -0.67 11.64 7.25
CA ILE A 75 0.56 12.43 7.32
C ILE A 75 0.27 13.88 6.93
N HIS A 76 -0.44 14.11 5.81
CA HIS A 76 -0.84 15.46 5.39
C HIS A 76 -1.67 16.18 6.44
N ALA A 77 -2.71 15.52 6.97
CA ALA A 77 -3.56 16.10 8.01
C ALA A 77 -2.79 16.41 9.30
N ALA A 78 -1.87 15.53 9.70
CA ALA A 78 -1.05 15.73 10.89
C ALA A 78 -0.07 16.89 10.73
N VAL A 79 0.54 17.06 9.55
CA VAL A 79 1.44 18.19 9.28
C VAL A 79 0.67 19.50 9.18
N GLU A 80 -0.47 19.53 8.52
CA GLU A 80 -1.35 20.70 8.50
C GLU A 80 -1.74 21.13 9.92
N LYS A 81 -2.08 20.17 10.77
CA LYS A 81 -2.36 20.42 12.19
C LYS A 81 -1.13 20.93 12.95
N ALA A 82 0.07 20.46 12.60
CA ALA A 82 1.31 20.89 13.23
C ALA A 82 1.67 22.34 12.86
N MET A 83 1.17 22.82 11.72
CA MET A 83 1.42 24.16 11.21
C MET A 83 0.37 25.20 11.62
N THR A 84 -0.81 24.79 12.10
CA THR A 84 -1.96 25.69 12.33
C THR A 84 -2.02 26.37 13.70
N ALA A 85 -1.05 26.10 14.59
CA ALA A 85 -0.94 26.78 15.87
C ALA A 85 0.18 27.84 15.82
N ASP A 86 -0.20 29.09 15.56
CA ASP A 86 0.61 30.31 15.77
C ASP A 86 1.83 30.54 14.85
N MET A 87 1.96 29.86 13.72
CA MET A 87 3.13 30.04 12.84
C MET A 87 2.95 31.16 11.82
N ASN A 88 3.89 32.12 11.81
CA ASN A 88 4.10 33.00 10.67
C ASN A 88 5.16 32.38 9.75
N PRO A 89 4.86 32.06 8.46
CA PRO A 89 5.84 31.50 7.53
C PRO A 89 7.15 32.32 7.42
N ASP A 90 7.04 33.63 7.62
CA ASP A 90 8.17 34.58 7.65
C ASP A 90 9.18 34.27 8.77
N GLU A 91 8.81 33.51 9.80
CA GLU A 91 9.69 33.11 10.89
C GLU A 91 10.59 31.91 10.56
N LEU A 92 10.27 31.16 9.49
CA LEU A 92 11.02 29.98 9.07
C LEU A 92 12.18 30.31 8.15
N ALA A 93 11.95 31.21 7.20
CA ALA A 93 12.93 31.65 6.23
C ALA A 93 12.79 33.15 6.00
N ALA A 94 13.82 33.91 6.36
CA ALA A 94 13.89 35.35 6.13
C ALA A 94 14.82 35.65 4.96
N THR A 95 14.35 36.48 4.04
CA THR A 95 15.16 36.93 2.90
C THR A 95 15.99 38.14 3.29
N ILE A 96 17.32 38.05 3.13
CA ILE A 96 18.25 39.16 3.37
C ILE A 96 18.46 39.91 2.05
N VAL A 97 18.22 41.22 2.08
CA VAL A 97 18.23 42.11 0.91
C VAL A 97 19.32 43.19 1.07
N ASP A 98 19.95 43.62 -0.02
CA ASP A 98 20.86 44.78 -0.03
C ASP A 98 20.10 46.13 -0.04
N ASP A 99 20.83 47.25 0.11
CA ASP A 99 20.29 48.61 0.06
C ASP A 99 19.57 48.94 -1.28
N GLY A 100 19.83 48.15 -2.32
CA GLY A 100 19.24 48.25 -3.65
C GLY A 100 18.05 47.33 -3.89
N GLY A 101 17.58 46.60 -2.88
CA GLY A 101 16.42 45.69 -3.01
C GLY A 101 16.74 44.31 -3.61
N ARG A 102 18.03 43.92 -3.72
CA ARG A 102 18.45 42.63 -4.28
C ARG A 102 18.68 41.59 -3.20
N ILE A 103 18.16 40.38 -3.42
CA ILE A 103 18.29 39.25 -2.49
C ILE A 103 19.73 38.75 -2.48
N GLN A 104 20.36 38.71 -1.30
CA GLN A 104 21.72 38.22 -1.10
C GLN A 104 21.77 36.82 -0.50
N ALA A 105 20.84 36.50 0.42
CA ALA A 105 20.80 35.22 1.11
C ALA A 105 19.42 34.92 1.69
N ILE A 106 19.15 33.65 1.96
CA ILE A 106 18.03 33.20 2.78
C ILE A 106 18.58 32.75 4.12
N LYS A 107 18.03 33.30 5.20
CA LYS A 107 18.36 32.91 6.58
C LYS A 107 17.24 32.04 7.13
N TYR A 108 17.58 30.80 7.45
CA TYR A 108 16.65 29.86 8.08
C TYR A 108 16.68 29.98 9.60
N ASN A 109 15.51 29.93 10.23
CA ASN A 109 15.40 29.71 11.66
C ASN A 109 15.41 28.20 11.94
N THR A 110 16.61 27.62 11.98
CA THR A 110 16.79 26.17 12.17
C THR A 110 16.21 25.66 13.49
N SER A 111 16.20 26.49 14.55
CA SER A 111 15.55 26.14 15.82
C SER A 111 14.06 25.89 15.64
N GLU A 112 13.40 26.79 14.92
CA GLU A 112 11.96 26.71 14.69
C GLU A 112 11.61 25.58 13.71
N ILE A 113 12.39 25.44 12.63
CA ILE A 113 12.26 24.33 11.67
C ILE A 113 12.39 22.98 12.39
N ASN A 114 13.34 22.83 13.31
CA ASN A 114 13.51 21.62 14.09
C ASN A 114 12.36 21.39 15.09
N ARG A 115 11.85 22.46 15.71
CA ARG A 115 10.67 22.39 16.60
C ARG A 115 9.45 21.83 15.84
N ILE A 116 9.20 22.35 14.64
CA ILE A 116 8.09 21.92 13.78
C ILE A 116 8.31 20.51 13.26
N SER A 117 9.54 20.17 12.84
CA SER A 117 9.87 18.82 12.39
C SER A 117 9.60 17.78 13.49
N ALA A 118 9.96 18.10 14.74
CA ALA A 118 9.67 17.25 15.89
C ALA A 118 8.17 17.17 16.22
N ALA A 119 7.45 18.31 16.18
CA ALA A 119 6.01 18.34 16.40
C ALA A 119 5.24 17.55 15.33
N ALA A 120 5.62 17.70 14.06
CA ALA A 120 5.08 16.96 12.94
C ALA A 120 5.35 15.45 13.10
N ALA A 121 6.57 15.04 13.47
CA ALA A 121 6.89 13.63 13.69
C ALA A 121 5.98 12.99 14.76
N LEU A 122 5.74 13.71 15.87
CA LEU A 122 4.87 13.24 16.96
C LEU A 122 3.41 13.15 16.52
N MET A 123 2.88 14.19 15.86
CA MET A 123 1.48 14.19 15.43
C MET A 123 1.20 13.18 14.32
N VAL A 124 2.15 12.99 13.40
CA VAL A 124 2.08 11.93 12.38
C VAL A 124 2.05 10.56 13.06
N LEU A 125 2.93 10.31 14.02
CA LEU A 125 2.96 9.04 14.74
C LEU A 125 1.63 8.78 15.49
N GLU A 126 1.08 9.79 16.16
CA GLU A 126 -0.20 9.72 16.86
C GLU A 126 -1.34 9.38 15.88
N HIS A 127 -1.50 10.13 14.79
CA HIS A 127 -2.58 9.91 13.82
C HIS A 127 -2.46 8.55 13.12
N LEU A 128 -1.25 8.11 12.78
CA LEU A 128 -1.03 6.79 12.19
C LEU A 128 -1.31 5.65 13.18
N THR A 129 -1.06 5.87 14.47
CA THR A 129 -1.38 4.90 15.53
C THR A 129 -2.88 4.78 15.73
N ASP A 130 -3.60 5.89 15.70
CA ASP A 130 -5.07 5.93 15.78
C ASP A 130 -5.71 5.20 14.58
N LEU A 131 -5.22 5.47 13.37
CA LEU A 131 -5.62 4.72 12.17
C LEU A 131 -5.40 3.21 12.31
N GLY A 132 -4.35 2.80 13.01
CA GLY A 132 -4.03 1.38 13.24
C GLY A 132 -4.94 0.66 14.23
N THR A 133 -5.78 1.41 14.94
CA THR A 133 -6.85 0.88 15.80
C THR A 133 -8.14 0.67 15.02
N GLU A 134 -8.35 1.40 13.92
CA GLU A 134 -9.50 1.23 13.05
C GLU A 134 -9.42 -0.07 12.23
N ARG A 135 -10.58 -0.74 12.09
CA ARG A 135 -10.71 -1.93 11.25
C ARG A 135 -11.28 -1.53 9.90
N PHE A 136 -10.41 -1.36 8.91
CA PHE A 136 -10.87 -1.17 7.55
C PHE A 136 -11.38 -2.49 7.00
N THR A 137 -12.56 -2.47 6.37
CA THR A 137 -13.19 -3.65 5.80
C THR A 137 -13.50 -3.38 4.34
N ILE A 138 -13.08 -4.28 3.46
CA ILE A 138 -13.30 -4.13 2.01
C ILE A 138 -14.12 -5.29 1.49
N PRO A 139 -15.23 -5.05 0.77
CA PRO A 139 -16.02 -6.12 0.19
C PRO A 139 -15.19 -6.97 -0.78
N LEU A 140 -15.27 -8.29 -0.64
CA LEU A 140 -14.60 -9.22 -1.55
C LEU A 140 -14.92 -8.98 -3.03
N GLY A 141 -16.15 -8.54 -3.33
CA GLY A 141 -16.58 -8.25 -4.68
C GLY A 141 -15.82 -7.12 -5.39
N GLN A 142 -15.21 -6.19 -4.63
CA GLN A 142 -14.35 -5.13 -5.19
C GLN A 142 -13.09 -5.70 -5.87
N PHE A 143 -12.61 -6.88 -5.46
CA PHE A 143 -11.39 -7.49 -6.01
C PHE A 143 -11.62 -8.24 -7.33
N PHE A 144 -12.86 -8.65 -7.62
CA PHE A 144 -13.17 -9.43 -8.82
C PHE A 144 -13.32 -8.57 -10.08
N GLY A 145 -13.17 -7.23 -9.99
CA GLY A 145 -13.28 -6.31 -11.13
C GLY A 145 -14.69 -6.25 -11.73
N LEU A 146 -15.70 -6.70 -10.97
CA LEU A 146 -17.09 -6.69 -11.37
C LEU A 146 -17.76 -5.51 -10.64
N ASP A 147 -17.97 -4.39 -11.34
CA ASP A 147 -18.48 -3.15 -10.74
C ASP A 147 -19.80 -3.36 -9.98
N PHE A 148 -20.67 -4.24 -10.49
CA PHE A 148 -21.95 -4.58 -9.85
C PHE A 148 -21.80 -5.39 -8.54
N LEU A 149 -20.64 -6.01 -8.30
CA LEU A 149 -20.31 -6.73 -7.06
C LEU A 149 -19.43 -5.91 -6.13
N SER A 150 -19.05 -4.68 -6.47
CA SER A 150 -18.11 -3.87 -5.67
C SER A 150 -18.52 -3.70 -4.20
N GLY A 151 -19.83 -3.72 -3.89
CA GLY A 151 -20.37 -3.68 -2.53
C GLY A 151 -20.77 -5.04 -1.93
N PHE A 152 -20.55 -6.15 -2.64
CA PHE A 152 -21.08 -7.46 -2.27
C PHE A 152 -20.01 -8.41 -1.72
N GLY A 153 -20.43 -9.30 -0.82
CA GLY A 153 -19.61 -10.38 -0.25
C GLY A 153 -19.04 -10.07 1.14
N PRO A 154 -18.32 -11.03 1.73
CA PRO A 154 -17.68 -10.86 3.03
C PRO A 154 -16.63 -9.75 2.98
N GLY A 155 -16.53 -9.00 4.07
CA GLY A 155 -15.53 -7.97 4.23
C GLY A 155 -14.16 -8.56 4.57
N ILE A 156 -13.13 -8.16 3.81
CA ILE A 156 -11.74 -8.49 4.11
C ILE A 156 -11.21 -7.46 5.12
N PRO A 157 -10.75 -7.89 6.31
CA PRO A 157 -10.16 -6.98 7.28
C PRO A 157 -8.77 -6.53 6.81
N LEU A 158 -8.54 -5.23 6.85
CA LEU A 158 -7.25 -4.59 6.62
C LEU A 158 -6.85 -3.85 7.90
N ARG A 159 -5.63 -4.08 8.36
CA ARG A 159 -5.03 -3.34 9.47
C ARG A 159 -3.70 -2.75 9.04
N VAL A 160 -3.51 -1.47 9.31
CA VAL A 160 -2.32 -0.71 8.90
C VAL A 160 -1.77 -0.04 10.15
N VAL A 161 -0.55 -0.38 10.56
CA VAL A 161 0.07 0.17 11.78
C VAL A 161 1.47 0.68 11.46
N PRO A 162 1.93 1.77 12.09
CA PRO A 162 3.32 2.20 11.98
C PRO A 162 4.24 1.13 12.59
N ALA A 163 5.38 0.89 11.94
CA ALA A 163 6.36 -0.15 12.26
C ALA A 163 7.72 0.47 12.63
N GLY A 164 7.72 1.62 13.31
CA GLY A 164 8.93 2.31 13.71
C GLY A 164 8.68 3.77 14.08
N ALA A 165 9.78 4.52 14.22
CA ALA A 165 9.72 5.97 14.39
C ALA A 165 9.42 6.65 13.05
N VAL A 166 8.79 7.83 13.12
CA VAL A 166 8.59 8.72 11.98
C VAL A 166 9.85 9.57 11.83
N ALA A 167 10.52 9.47 10.69
CA ALA A 167 11.63 10.35 10.35
C ALA A 167 11.10 11.56 9.59
N VAL A 168 11.47 12.77 10.03
CA VAL A 168 11.12 14.04 9.37
C VAL A 168 12.40 14.79 9.07
N THR A 169 12.64 15.08 7.79
CA THR A 169 13.85 15.74 7.30
C THR A 169 13.47 17.05 6.62
N PRO A 170 13.86 18.22 7.16
CA PRO A 170 13.65 19.49 6.48
C PRO A 170 14.61 19.64 5.29
N VAL A 171 14.07 19.92 4.11
CA VAL A 171 14.82 20.04 2.85
C VAL A 171 14.50 21.36 2.17
N SER A 172 15.50 22.21 1.94
CA SER A 172 15.38 23.40 1.11
C SER A 172 15.71 23.07 -0.33
N SER A 173 14.91 23.56 -1.28
CA SER A 173 15.06 23.35 -2.72
C SER A 173 15.03 24.68 -3.45
N PHE A 174 15.96 24.86 -4.39
CA PHE A 174 16.01 26.00 -5.31
C PHE A 174 15.83 25.50 -6.74
N ILE A 175 14.79 25.98 -7.42
CA ILE A 175 14.43 25.58 -8.77
C ILE A 175 14.49 26.81 -9.68
N SER A 176 15.31 26.76 -10.73
CA SER A 176 15.35 27.83 -11.74
C SER A 176 14.07 27.85 -12.57
N ALA A 177 13.25 28.89 -12.39
CA ALA A 177 11.92 29.06 -12.98
C ALA A 177 11.87 30.15 -14.07
N GLY A 178 12.85 30.15 -14.98
CA GLY A 178 12.92 31.10 -16.09
C GLY A 178 14.21 31.92 -16.08
N ILE A 179 14.24 33.00 -16.86
CA ILE A 179 15.47 33.72 -17.18
C ILE A 179 16.09 34.38 -15.92
N ASN A 180 15.27 34.79 -14.93
CA ASN A 180 15.74 35.40 -13.67
C ASN A 180 14.79 35.13 -12.49
N GLN A 181 14.19 33.96 -12.43
CA GLN A 181 13.31 33.59 -11.32
C GLN A 181 13.81 32.30 -10.71
N THR A 182 13.93 32.27 -9.40
CA THR A 182 14.25 31.07 -8.64
C THR A 182 13.11 30.82 -7.66
N ILE A 183 12.51 29.64 -7.74
CA ILE A 183 11.55 29.19 -6.74
C ILE A 183 12.35 28.56 -5.61
N HIS A 184 12.23 29.13 -4.42
CA HIS A 184 12.73 28.55 -3.18
C HIS A 184 11.58 27.83 -2.48
N ARG A 185 11.80 26.58 -2.06
CA ARG A 185 10.83 25.79 -1.29
C ARG A 185 11.50 25.14 -0.10
N LEU A 186 10.84 25.21 1.04
CA LEU A 186 11.19 24.41 2.20
C LEU A 186 10.18 23.27 2.33
N TYR A 187 10.67 22.04 2.36
CA TYR A 187 9.90 20.82 2.49
C TYR A 187 10.15 20.14 3.83
N LEU A 188 9.16 19.39 4.30
CA LEU A 188 9.35 18.30 5.24
C LEU A 188 9.25 16.98 4.46
N ASP A 189 10.37 16.27 4.36
CA ASP A 189 10.44 14.91 3.85
C ASP A 189 10.19 13.94 5.01
N ILE A 190 9.03 13.28 4.96
CA ILE A 190 8.52 12.41 6.02
C ILE A 190 8.63 10.97 5.54
N GLN A 191 9.27 10.12 6.34
CA GLN A 191 9.40 8.70 6.07
C GLN A 191 8.93 7.89 7.27
N VAL A 192 8.05 6.93 7.02
CA VAL A 192 7.54 6.01 8.04
C VAL A 192 7.40 4.61 7.44
N GLU A 193 7.84 3.59 8.17
CA GLU A 193 7.58 2.20 7.81
C GLU A 193 6.19 1.82 8.27
N MET A 194 5.33 1.35 7.36
CA MET A 194 3.97 0.91 7.66
C MET A 194 3.88 -0.60 7.54
N ARG A 195 3.42 -1.27 8.59
CA ARG A 195 3.08 -2.70 8.57
C ARG A 195 1.63 -2.89 8.21
N ILE A 196 1.42 -3.62 7.13
CA ILE A 196 0.14 -3.89 6.52
C ILE A 196 -0.21 -5.35 6.79
N VAL A 197 -1.37 -5.58 7.39
CA VAL A 197 -1.84 -6.90 7.79
C VAL A 197 -3.19 -7.16 7.15
N VAL A 198 -3.23 -8.22 6.33
CA VAL A 198 -4.44 -8.75 5.69
C VAL A 198 -4.50 -10.26 5.93
N PRO A 199 -5.64 -10.93 5.69
CA PRO A 199 -5.67 -12.38 5.67
C PRO A 199 -4.59 -12.92 4.73
N LEU A 200 -3.93 -14.00 5.16
CA LEU A 200 -2.92 -14.74 4.40
C LEU A 200 -1.54 -14.10 4.24
N ALA A 201 -1.33 -12.80 4.53
CA ALA A 201 0.03 -12.28 4.77
C ALA A 201 0.10 -10.91 5.46
N ALA A 202 1.33 -10.57 5.86
CA ALA A 202 1.70 -9.25 6.34
C ALA A 202 2.99 -8.78 5.66
N ALA A 203 3.06 -7.50 5.33
CA ALA A 203 4.23 -6.88 4.72
C ALA A 203 4.52 -5.54 5.40
N THR A 204 5.78 -5.09 5.31
CA THR A 204 6.19 -3.76 5.79
C THR A 204 6.63 -2.96 4.58
N HIS A 205 6.08 -1.75 4.42
CA HIS A 205 6.39 -0.87 3.31
C HIS A 205 6.70 0.55 3.77
N PRO A 206 7.75 1.18 3.21
CA PRO A 206 8.04 2.58 3.46
C PRO A 206 6.96 3.45 2.81
N VAL A 207 6.41 4.37 3.59
CA VAL A 207 5.58 5.46 3.11
C VAL A 207 6.39 6.75 3.22
N THR A 208 6.56 7.42 2.09
CA THR A 208 7.24 8.71 2.00
C THR A 208 6.25 9.80 1.58
N ALA A 209 6.27 10.93 2.27
CA ALA A 209 5.50 12.11 1.91
C ALA A 209 6.42 13.34 1.94
N ARG A 210 6.31 14.20 0.92
CA ARG A 210 7.02 15.47 0.82
C ARG A 210 6.01 16.60 0.91
N ILE A 211 6.09 17.40 1.97
CA ILE A 211 5.10 18.46 2.24
C ILE A 211 5.81 19.82 2.21
N PRO A 212 5.43 20.75 1.30
CA PRO A 212 5.96 22.10 1.31
C PRO A 212 5.43 22.86 2.53
N ILE A 213 6.33 23.52 3.25
CA ILE A 213 6.01 24.35 4.41
C ILE A 213 6.30 25.83 4.21
N VAL A 214 7.16 26.17 3.24
CA VAL A 214 7.41 27.53 2.75
C VAL A 214 7.63 27.47 1.24
N GLU A 215 7.12 28.46 0.51
CA GLU A 215 7.40 28.67 -0.92
C GLU A 215 7.57 30.18 -1.18
N ASP A 216 8.73 30.54 -1.75
CA ASP A 216 9.06 31.92 -2.12
C ASP A 216 9.52 31.98 -3.58
N ILE A 217 9.18 33.08 -4.26
CA ILE A 217 9.68 33.37 -5.61
C ILE A 217 10.73 34.48 -5.50
N ILE A 218 11.97 34.13 -5.82
CA ILE A 218 13.11 35.03 -5.84
C ILE A 218 13.25 35.58 -7.25
N VAL A 219 13.01 36.88 -7.41
CA VAL A 219 13.17 37.55 -8.71
C VAL A 219 14.54 38.22 -8.74
N GLY A 220 15.40 37.75 -9.65
CA GLY A 220 16.70 38.34 -9.96
C GLY A 220 16.60 39.48 -10.99
N ALA A 221 17.65 40.29 -11.07
CA ALA A 221 17.77 41.30 -12.11
C ALA A 221 17.96 40.63 -13.47
N VAL A 222 17.28 41.13 -14.52
CA VAL A 222 17.47 40.63 -15.89
C VAL A 222 18.82 41.10 -16.43
N PRO A 223 19.75 40.19 -16.83
CA PRO A 223 20.97 40.56 -17.52
C PRO A 223 20.68 41.48 -18.69
N SER A 224 21.43 42.59 -18.77
CA SER A 224 21.33 43.52 -19.90
C SER A 224 21.87 42.94 -21.21
N TRP A 225 22.58 41.80 -21.16
CA TRP A 225 23.20 41.13 -22.30
C TRP A 225 23.11 39.60 -22.13
N TYR A 226 22.76 38.88 -23.19
CA TYR A 226 22.85 37.42 -23.25
C TYR A 226 23.81 37.00 -24.35
N PHE A 227 24.55 35.91 -24.11
CA PHE A 227 25.41 35.29 -25.11
C PHE A 227 24.61 34.24 -25.87
N ALA A 228 24.23 34.54 -27.11
CA ALA A 228 23.71 33.54 -28.03
C ALA A 228 24.88 32.89 -28.79
N PRO A 229 24.75 31.65 -29.30
CA PRO A 229 25.78 31.02 -30.14
C PRO A 229 26.20 31.86 -31.36
N SER A 230 25.37 32.85 -31.75
CA SER A 230 25.60 33.80 -32.84
C SER A 230 26.21 35.15 -32.41
N GLY A 231 26.54 35.35 -31.13
CA GLY A 231 27.19 36.57 -30.62
C GLY A 231 26.44 37.25 -29.46
N LEU A 232 26.98 38.40 -29.02
CA LEU A 232 26.34 39.30 -28.05
C LEU A 232 25.10 39.93 -28.68
N VAL A 233 23.91 39.58 -28.18
CA VAL A 233 22.64 40.18 -28.61
C VAL A 233 22.11 41.06 -27.49
N GLY A 234 21.84 42.33 -27.80
CA GLY A 234 21.20 43.28 -26.91
C GLY A 234 19.88 43.77 -27.49
N GLY A 235 18.91 44.03 -26.62
CA GLY A 235 17.63 44.64 -26.99
C GLY A 235 16.52 43.63 -27.26
N PHE A 236 15.37 43.90 -26.64
CA PHE A 236 14.18 43.07 -26.58
C PHE A 236 13.55 42.88 -27.96
N GLU A 237 13.75 41.71 -28.56
CA GLU A 237 12.76 41.05 -29.42
C GLU A 237 13.27 39.65 -29.80
N GLN A 238 12.94 38.65 -28.98
CA GLN A 238 12.76 37.28 -29.47
C GLN A 238 12.10 36.40 -28.41
N TYR A 239 10.94 35.82 -28.75
CA TYR A 239 10.41 34.64 -28.07
C TYR A 239 11.37 33.48 -28.38
N ALA A 240 12.33 33.25 -27.48
CA ALA A 240 13.08 32.00 -27.45
C ALA A 240 12.31 31.04 -26.57
N ASP A 241 11.73 30.00 -27.17
CA ASP A 241 11.21 28.83 -26.46
C ASP A 241 12.41 28.10 -25.84
N PHE A 242 12.77 28.50 -24.63
CA PHE A 242 13.93 27.97 -23.92
C PHE A 242 13.51 26.75 -23.11
N SER A 243 13.62 25.57 -23.72
CA SER A 243 13.68 24.28 -23.04
C SER A 243 15.05 24.12 -22.36
N GLY A 244 15.39 25.01 -21.45
CA GLY A 244 16.51 24.81 -20.53
C GLY A 244 16.10 23.83 -19.46
N SER A 245 16.86 22.75 -19.28
CA SER A 245 16.70 21.84 -18.15
C SER A 245 16.66 22.64 -16.85
N GLN A 246 15.53 22.65 -16.14
CA GLN A 246 15.45 23.31 -14.84
C GLN A 246 16.49 22.68 -13.91
N GLN A 247 17.47 23.46 -13.47
CA GLN A 247 18.41 23.03 -12.45
C GLN A 247 17.72 23.14 -11.10
N GLN A 248 17.60 22.02 -10.41
CA GLN A 248 17.09 21.90 -9.04
C GLN A 248 18.27 21.57 -8.13
N ILE A 249 18.43 22.34 -7.05
CA ILE A 249 19.44 22.13 -6.02
C ILE A 249 18.72 21.95 -4.69
N GLU A 250 18.99 20.85 -3.98
CA GLU A 250 18.39 20.55 -2.68
C GLU A 250 19.46 20.54 -1.56
N PHE A 251 19.08 21.05 -0.40
CA PHE A 251 19.91 21.10 0.82
C PHE A 251 19.11 20.52 1.99
N ARG A 252 19.69 19.57 2.71
CA ARG A 252 19.14 19.07 3.98
C ARG A 252 19.52 20.03 5.10
N LEU A 253 18.54 20.59 5.80
CA LEU A 253 18.78 21.62 6.82
C LEU A 253 19.19 21.05 8.19
N ASN A 254 19.22 19.73 8.34
CA ASN A 254 19.61 19.02 9.55
C ASN A 254 20.96 18.30 9.44
N GLU A 255 21.68 18.47 8.33
CA GLU A 255 23.05 17.96 8.14
C GLU A 255 24.07 19.10 8.35
N PRO A 256 25.19 18.84 9.05
CA PRO A 256 26.21 19.85 9.36
C PRO A 256 27.07 20.27 8.15
#